data_AF-R1HU45-F1
#
_entry.id   AF-R1HU45-F1
#
_cell.length_a   1.000
_cell.length_b   1.000
_cell.length_c   1.000
_cell.angle_alpha   90.00
_cell.angle_beta   90.00
_cell.angle_gamma   90.00
#
_symmetry.space_group_name_H-M   'P 1'
#
loop_
_entity.id
_entity.type
_entity.pdbx_description
1 polymer ?
#
loop_
_entity_poly.entity_id
_entity_poly.type
_entity_poly.pdbx_seq_one_letter_code
_entity_poly.pdbx_strand_id
1 'polypeptide(L)'
;MSTGFRITVPASTANLGPGFDAFGLALSLHDVVEVRVTDTGLKVEVIDAGAGGVEDVPTDETHLVVRAIRRTCAHLGVEAPGLHLRCANAIPHARGLGSSAAAVVSGVAAGYALAGRELDAFDALQLAAGFEGHADNAAASLFGGLVLAWCDGGEFHAERLTPHASIRPVVAVPSVRSATATTRGLLPATVPHADAAHSAGRAAL
;
A
#
# COMPACT_ATOMS: atom_id res chain seq x y z
N MET A 1 -18.39 14.52 21.41
CA MET A 1 -17.61 15.12 20.29
C MET A 1 -17.10 13.96 19.46
N SER A 2 -17.43 13.86 18.17
CA SER A 2 -16.90 12.77 17.34
C SER A 2 -15.41 12.99 17.12
N THR A 3 -14.57 12.09 17.60
CA THR A 3 -13.14 12.08 17.28
C THR A 3 -12.97 11.81 15.79
N GLY A 4 -12.13 12.62 15.14
CA GLY A 4 -11.81 12.43 13.73
C GLY A 4 -10.37 12.80 13.44
N PHE A 5 -9.78 12.11 12.49
CA PHE A 5 -8.39 12.30 12.06
C PHE A 5 -8.26 12.05 10.56
N ARG A 6 -7.12 12.47 10.01
CA ARG A 6 -6.81 12.36 8.59
C ARG A 6 -5.53 11.56 8.41
N ILE A 7 -5.58 10.58 7.53
CA ILE A 7 -4.44 9.78 7.08
C ILE A 7 -4.09 10.20 5.65
N THR A 8 -2.80 10.30 5.34
CA THR A 8 -2.30 10.63 4.00
C THR A 8 -1.17 9.66 3.67
N VAL A 9 -1.33 8.90 2.59
CA VAL A 9 -0.40 7.82 2.22
C VAL A 9 0.07 8.01 0.79
N PRO A 10 1.40 7.96 0.53
CA PRO A 10 1.92 8.10 -0.82
C PRO A 10 1.66 6.86 -1.67
N ALA A 11 1.55 7.11 -2.98
CA ALA A 11 1.65 6.10 -4.02
C ALA A 11 3.03 5.46 -3.97
N SER A 12 3.15 4.28 -4.58
CA SER A 12 4.42 3.59 -4.71
C SER A 12 4.56 2.95 -6.07
N THR A 13 5.81 2.80 -6.53
CA THR A 13 6.16 1.97 -7.67
C THR A 13 7.13 0.89 -7.23
N ALA A 14 7.03 -0.29 -7.83
CA ALA A 14 7.77 -1.48 -7.44
C ALA A 14 8.76 -1.91 -8.54
N ASN A 15 9.58 -2.91 -8.23
CA ASN A 15 10.59 -3.56 -9.08
C ASN A 15 11.78 -2.69 -9.46
N LEU A 16 11.54 -1.45 -9.91
CA LEU A 16 12.57 -0.48 -10.32
C LEU A 16 13.61 -1.07 -11.29
N GLY A 17 13.16 -1.93 -12.21
CA GLY A 17 14.03 -2.70 -13.10
C GLY A 17 14.28 -4.11 -12.54
N PRO A 18 15.51 -4.45 -12.13
CA PRO A 18 15.90 -5.81 -11.74
C PRO A 18 15.44 -6.22 -10.32
N GLY A 19 14.96 -5.30 -9.50
CA GLY A 19 14.56 -5.54 -8.10
C GLY A 19 13.16 -6.14 -7.96
N PHE A 20 12.81 -7.12 -8.79
CA PHE A 20 11.49 -7.73 -8.84
C PHE A 20 11.03 -8.27 -7.47
N ASP A 21 9.84 -7.87 -7.02
CA ASP A 21 9.25 -8.18 -5.70
C ASP A 21 10.09 -7.76 -4.48
N ALA A 22 11.12 -6.93 -4.68
CA ALA A 22 12.02 -6.48 -3.62
C ALA A 22 12.11 -4.95 -3.52
N PHE A 23 12.15 -4.23 -4.63
CA PHE A 23 12.44 -2.79 -4.61
C PHE A 23 11.14 -2.00 -4.69
N GLY A 24 10.99 -1.00 -3.81
CA GLY A 24 9.85 -0.09 -3.82
C GLY A 24 10.29 1.37 -3.71
N LEU A 25 9.57 2.28 -4.34
CA LEU A 25 9.81 3.72 -4.24
C LEU A 25 8.50 4.46 -3.99
N ALA A 26 8.44 5.23 -2.91
CA ALA A 26 7.33 6.13 -2.64
C ALA A 26 7.35 7.33 -3.59
N LEU A 27 6.18 7.74 -4.07
CA LEU A 27 6.00 8.83 -5.01
C LEU A 27 5.20 9.96 -4.36
N SER A 28 5.43 11.20 -4.79
CA SER A 28 4.77 12.39 -4.26
C SER A 28 3.34 12.59 -4.80
N LEU A 29 2.54 11.54 -4.78
CA LEU A 29 1.11 11.48 -5.13
C LEU A 29 0.42 10.72 -4.00
N HIS A 30 -0.70 11.21 -3.46
CA HIS A 30 -1.21 10.68 -2.19
C HIS A 30 -2.70 10.43 -2.23
N ASP A 31 -3.12 9.31 -1.64
CA ASP A 31 -4.49 9.13 -1.20
C ASP A 31 -4.68 9.74 0.19
N VAL A 32 -5.90 10.22 0.45
CA VAL A 32 -6.26 10.83 1.73
C VAL A 32 -7.50 10.16 2.27
N VAL A 33 -7.43 9.68 3.51
CA VAL A 33 -8.57 9.08 4.21
C VAL A 33 -8.91 9.93 5.43
N GLU A 34 -10.08 10.55 5.42
CA GLU A 34 -10.68 11.15 6.61
C GLU A 34 -11.48 10.09 7.36
N VAL A 35 -11.19 9.91 8.65
CA VAL A 35 -11.84 8.94 9.53
C VAL A 35 -12.60 9.70 10.61
N ARG A 36 -13.90 9.41 10.76
CA ARG A 36 -14.71 9.90 11.88
C ARG A 36 -15.33 8.73 12.61
N VAL A 37 -15.20 8.72 13.93
CA VAL A 37 -15.83 7.72 14.80
C VAL A 37 -17.32 8.05 14.97
N THR A 38 -18.17 7.05 14.83
CA THR A 38 -19.62 7.10 15.06
C THR A 38 -20.03 6.09 16.12
N ASP A 39 -21.23 6.26 16.69
CA ASP A 39 -21.72 5.34 17.73
C ASP A 39 -21.92 3.91 17.19
N THR A 40 -22.47 3.79 15.97
CA THR A 40 -22.66 2.51 15.26
C THR A 40 -22.56 2.68 13.75
N GLY A 41 -22.47 1.56 13.03
CA GLY A 41 -22.58 1.48 11.58
C GLY A 41 -21.30 1.81 10.81
N LEU A 42 -21.38 1.65 9.49
CA LEU A 42 -20.32 1.96 8.55
C LEU A 42 -20.89 2.84 7.43
N LYS A 43 -20.23 3.96 7.15
CA LYS A 43 -20.46 4.77 5.96
C LYS A 43 -19.12 5.01 5.26
N VAL A 44 -19.04 4.72 3.97
CA VAL A 44 -17.85 4.99 3.17
C VAL A 44 -18.24 5.88 1.98
N GLU A 45 -17.54 7.00 1.84
CA GLU A 45 -17.61 7.87 0.68
C GLU A 45 -16.29 7.79 -0.07
N VAL A 46 -16.32 7.42 -1.35
CA VAL A 46 -15.13 7.39 -2.20
C VAL A 46 -15.21 8.54 -3.20
N ILE A 47 -14.17 9.34 -3.27
CA ILE A 47 -14.06 10.55 -4.09
C ILE A 47 -12.93 10.30 -5.09
N ASP A 48 -13.24 10.37 -6.39
CA ASP A 48 -12.21 10.39 -7.42
C ASP A 48 -11.50 11.75 -7.40
N ALA A 49 -10.26 11.75 -6.91
CA ALA A 49 -9.37 12.90 -6.89
C ALA A 49 -8.22 12.76 -7.91
N GLY A 50 -8.35 11.84 -8.88
CA GLY A 50 -7.31 11.51 -9.86
C GLY A 50 -7.04 10.01 -10.06
N ALA A 51 -7.85 9.14 -9.43
CA ALA A 51 -7.71 7.69 -9.50
C ALA A 51 -8.07 7.10 -10.88
N GLY A 52 -8.80 7.84 -11.71
CA GLY A 52 -9.22 7.37 -13.04
C GLY A 52 -10.40 6.39 -12.97
N GLY A 53 -11.37 6.71 -12.11
CA GLY A 53 -12.59 5.95 -11.84
C GLY A 53 -12.56 5.21 -10.51
N VAL A 54 -13.60 5.42 -9.72
CA VAL A 54 -13.78 4.83 -8.37
C VAL A 54 -15.11 4.07 -8.23
N GLU A 55 -15.84 3.89 -9.32
CA GLU A 55 -17.17 3.29 -9.35
C GLU A 55 -17.17 1.83 -8.89
N ASP A 56 -16.06 1.14 -9.12
CA ASP A 56 -15.85 -0.26 -8.76
C ASP A 56 -15.33 -0.45 -7.32
N VAL A 57 -15.09 0.65 -6.58
CA VAL A 57 -14.60 0.58 -5.20
C VAL A 57 -15.78 0.28 -4.27
N PRO A 58 -15.78 -0.85 -3.53
CA PRO A 58 -16.88 -1.18 -2.63
C PRO A 58 -17.03 -0.12 -1.53
N THR A 59 -18.25 0.19 -1.11
CA THR A 59 -18.52 1.16 -0.03
C THR A 59 -19.03 0.51 1.26
N ASP A 60 -18.78 -0.79 1.42
CA ASP A 60 -19.21 -1.62 2.54
C ASP A 60 -18.01 -2.25 3.28
N GLU A 61 -18.24 -3.27 4.11
CA GLU A 61 -17.17 -3.97 4.85
C GLU A 61 -16.13 -4.67 3.95
N THR A 62 -16.38 -4.78 2.64
CA THR A 62 -15.41 -5.28 1.66
C THR A 62 -14.43 -4.22 1.17
N HIS A 63 -14.67 -2.92 1.45
CA HIS A 63 -13.74 -1.83 1.12
C HIS A 63 -12.37 -2.10 1.75
N LEU A 64 -11.29 -1.98 0.96
CA LEU A 64 -9.95 -2.41 1.38
C LEU A 64 -9.43 -1.67 2.63
N VAL A 65 -9.61 -0.35 2.71
CA VAL A 65 -9.29 0.44 3.93
C VAL A 65 -10.06 -0.07 5.14
N VAL A 66 -11.36 -0.39 5.00
CA VAL A 66 -12.18 -0.92 6.11
C VAL A 66 -11.62 -2.26 6.57
N ARG A 67 -11.36 -3.19 5.64
CA ARG A 67 -10.77 -4.50 5.96
C ARG A 67 -9.43 -4.36 6.71
N ALA A 68 -8.58 -3.43 6.28
CA ALA A 68 -7.30 -3.16 6.94
C ALA A 68 -7.48 -2.55 8.35
N ILE A 69 -8.43 -1.63 8.54
CA ILE A 69 -8.81 -1.12 9.87
C ILE A 69 -9.25 -2.26 10.77
N ARG A 70 -10.22 -3.06 10.34
CA ARG A 70 -10.77 -4.17 11.14
C ARG A 70 -9.70 -5.19 11.51
N ARG A 71 -8.84 -5.59 10.56
CA ARG A 71 -7.73 -6.51 10.79
C ARG A 71 -6.73 -5.95 11.81
N THR A 72 -6.41 -4.67 11.70
CA THR A 72 -5.47 -4.00 12.61
C THR A 72 -6.04 -3.87 14.02
N CYS A 73 -7.30 -3.44 14.17
CA CYS A 73 -7.96 -3.40 15.48
C CYS A 73 -8.02 -4.78 16.13
N ALA A 74 -8.37 -5.83 15.37
CA ALA A 74 -8.37 -7.20 15.87
C ALA A 74 -6.97 -7.65 16.33
N HIS A 75 -5.92 -7.34 15.56
CA HIS A 75 -4.53 -7.62 15.93
C HIS A 75 -4.10 -6.89 17.22
N LEU A 76 -4.54 -5.65 17.40
CA LEU A 76 -4.26 -4.84 18.60
C LEU A 76 -5.17 -5.16 19.80
N GLY A 77 -6.10 -6.11 19.65
CA GLY A 77 -7.02 -6.53 20.71
C GLY A 77 -8.07 -5.48 21.07
N VAL A 78 -8.46 -4.60 20.14
CA VAL A 78 -9.48 -3.58 20.35
C VAL A 78 -10.69 -3.78 19.43
N GLU A 79 -11.88 -3.45 19.92
CA GLU A 79 -13.08 -3.45 19.10
C GLU A 79 -13.12 -2.21 18.22
N ALA A 80 -13.29 -2.40 16.91
CA ALA A 80 -13.38 -1.29 15.97
C ALA A 80 -14.77 -0.63 16.06
N PRO A 81 -14.87 0.68 16.29
CA PRO A 81 -16.16 1.36 16.49
C PRO A 81 -16.96 1.49 15.18
N GLY A 82 -18.10 2.19 15.26
CA GLY A 82 -18.76 2.73 14.07
C GLY A 82 -17.87 3.75 13.36
N LEU A 83 -17.90 3.77 12.02
CA LEU A 83 -17.01 4.59 11.21
C LEU A 83 -17.74 5.31 10.08
N HIS A 84 -17.37 6.56 9.86
CA HIS A 84 -17.59 7.29 8.62
C HIS A 84 -16.24 7.61 7.98
N LEU A 85 -16.00 7.03 6.81
CA LEU A 85 -14.79 7.23 6.01
C LEU A 85 -15.08 8.10 4.80
N ARG A 86 -14.18 9.04 4.52
CA ARG A 86 -14.13 9.77 3.23
C ARG A 86 -12.76 9.54 2.61
N CYS A 87 -12.73 8.77 1.53
CA CYS A 87 -11.52 8.34 0.82
C CYS A 87 -11.39 9.20 -0.44
N ALA A 88 -10.46 10.16 -0.45
CA ALA A 88 -10.11 10.92 -1.64
C ALA A 88 -8.92 10.23 -2.31
N ASN A 89 -9.22 9.51 -3.40
CA ASN A 89 -8.24 8.68 -4.10
C ASN A 89 -7.66 9.47 -5.27
N ALA A 90 -6.38 9.83 -5.18
CA ALA A 90 -5.64 10.48 -6.25
C ALA A 90 -4.68 9.52 -6.97
N ILE A 91 -4.42 8.34 -6.43
CA ILE A 91 -3.52 7.34 -7.00
C ILE A 91 -4.26 6.54 -8.09
N PRO A 92 -3.78 6.54 -9.35
CA PRO A 92 -4.42 5.80 -10.42
C PRO A 92 -4.55 4.29 -10.13
N HIS A 93 -5.80 3.79 -10.15
CA HIS A 93 -6.09 2.39 -9.90
C HIS A 93 -5.61 1.50 -11.06
N ALA A 94 -4.99 0.36 -10.75
CA ALA A 94 -4.53 -0.62 -11.74
C ALA A 94 -3.57 -0.03 -12.80
N ARG A 95 -2.60 0.79 -12.35
CA ARG A 95 -1.54 1.42 -13.18
C ARG A 95 -0.12 1.21 -12.66
N GLY A 96 0.11 0.24 -11.77
CA GLY A 96 1.43 0.00 -11.19
C GLY A 96 1.90 1.09 -10.21
N LEU A 97 0.94 1.85 -9.64
CA LEU A 97 1.19 2.95 -8.69
C LEU A 97 0.80 2.62 -7.24
N GLY A 98 0.66 1.33 -6.91
CA GLY A 98 0.54 0.89 -5.52
C GLY A 98 -0.73 1.37 -4.79
N SER A 99 -1.83 1.68 -5.49
CA SER A 99 -3.08 2.15 -4.86
C SER A 99 -3.64 1.17 -3.82
N SER A 100 -3.61 -0.14 -4.10
CA SER A 100 -4.05 -1.17 -3.16
C SER A 100 -3.21 -1.15 -1.87
N ALA A 101 -1.88 -1.18 -2.00
CA ALA A 101 -0.97 -1.06 -0.88
C ALA A 101 -1.18 0.24 -0.08
N ALA A 102 -1.37 1.37 -0.76
CA ALA A 102 -1.65 2.66 -0.11
C ALA A 102 -2.97 2.64 0.69
N ALA A 103 -4.02 2.00 0.16
CA ALA A 103 -5.30 1.81 0.85
C ALA A 103 -5.15 0.90 2.09
N VAL A 104 -4.37 -0.18 1.99
CA VAL A 104 -4.08 -1.06 3.14
C VAL A 104 -3.29 -0.31 4.21
N VAL A 105 -2.20 0.37 3.85
CA VAL A 105 -1.39 1.18 4.78
C VAL A 105 -2.26 2.27 5.44
N SER A 106 -3.18 2.89 4.70
CA SER A 106 -4.13 3.86 5.27
C SER A 106 -5.00 3.23 6.36
N GLY A 107 -5.51 2.02 6.13
CA GLY A 107 -6.33 1.32 7.10
C GLY A 107 -5.54 0.80 8.31
N VAL A 108 -4.29 0.36 8.12
CA VAL A 108 -3.39 0.00 9.21
C VAL A 108 -3.12 1.20 10.10
N ALA A 109 -2.70 2.33 9.53
CA ALA A 109 -2.45 3.56 10.27
C ALA A 109 -3.71 4.05 11.02
N ALA A 110 -4.89 3.97 10.39
CA ALA A 110 -6.15 4.28 11.04
C ALA A 110 -6.49 3.33 12.20
N GLY A 111 -6.18 2.03 12.08
CA GLY A 111 -6.35 1.05 13.15
C GLY A 111 -5.51 1.37 14.39
N TYR A 112 -4.24 1.73 14.22
CA TYR A 112 -3.37 2.18 15.31
C TYR A 112 -3.90 3.46 15.97
N ALA A 113 -4.35 4.44 15.17
CA ALA A 113 -4.92 5.68 15.67
C ALA A 113 -6.20 5.44 16.49
N LEU A 114 -7.09 4.56 16.03
CA LEU A 114 -8.31 4.17 16.75
C LEU A 114 -8.01 3.42 18.05
N ALA A 115 -6.94 2.63 18.07
CA ALA A 115 -6.46 1.92 19.26
C ALA A 115 -5.77 2.85 20.28
N GLY A 116 -5.51 4.12 19.91
CA GLY A 116 -4.73 5.04 20.75
C GLY A 116 -3.29 4.58 20.96
N ARG A 117 -2.71 3.87 19.98
CA ARG A 117 -1.35 3.32 20.04
C ARG A 117 -0.46 4.02 19.01
N GLU A 118 0.82 4.17 19.35
CA GLU A 118 1.82 4.55 18.35
C GLU A 118 1.97 3.43 17.32
N LEU A 119 2.25 3.81 16.07
CA LEU A 119 2.42 2.87 14.98
C LEU A 119 3.72 2.09 15.18
N ASP A 120 3.58 0.78 15.40
CA ASP A 120 4.72 -0.14 15.38
C ASP A 120 5.07 -0.45 13.91
N ALA A 121 6.26 -0.04 13.49
CA ALA A 121 6.72 -0.15 12.11
C ALA A 121 6.79 -1.60 11.62
N PHE A 122 7.20 -2.52 12.48
CA PHE A 122 7.35 -3.92 12.13
C PHE A 122 5.98 -4.56 11.96
N ASP A 123 5.12 -4.49 12.97
CA ASP A 123 3.78 -5.08 12.91
C ASP A 123 2.92 -4.45 11.80
N ALA A 124 3.03 -3.14 11.58
CA ALA A 124 2.34 -2.45 10.50
C ALA A 124 2.76 -2.99 9.11
N LEU A 125 4.04 -3.28 8.92
CA LEU A 125 4.53 -3.92 7.68
C LEU A 125 3.95 -5.32 7.53
N GLN A 126 3.94 -6.13 8.59
CA GLN A 126 3.38 -7.48 8.56
C GLN A 126 1.90 -7.48 8.18
N LEU A 127 1.13 -6.57 8.79
CA LEU A 127 -0.28 -6.40 8.52
C LEU A 127 -0.51 -5.96 7.07
N ALA A 128 0.27 -4.99 6.58
CA ALA A 128 0.08 -4.42 5.25
C ALA A 128 0.51 -5.38 4.14
N ALA A 129 1.73 -5.91 4.19
CA ALA A 129 2.25 -6.86 3.21
C ALA A 129 1.45 -8.17 3.18
N GLY A 130 0.90 -8.59 4.33
CA GLY A 130 0.03 -9.77 4.44
C GLY A 130 -1.32 -9.67 3.71
N PHE A 131 -1.65 -8.55 3.06
CA PHE A 131 -2.80 -8.48 2.12
C PHE A 131 -2.44 -8.89 0.70
N GLU A 132 -1.22 -8.60 0.24
CA GLU A 132 -0.79 -8.83 -1.16
C GLU A 132 0.19 -10.00 -1.29
N GLY A 133 0.87 -10.39 -0.21
CA GLY A 133 1.84 -11.47 -0.19
C GLY A 133 3.27 -11.04 -0.58
N HIS A 134 3.46 -9.76 -0.89
CA HIS A 134 4.76 -9.13 -1.11
C HIS A 134 4.77 -7.75 -0.44
N ALA A 135 5.97 -7.25 -0.15
CA ALA A 135 6.16 -6.10 0.75
C ALA A 135 6.67 -4.83 0.05
N ASP A 136 7.12 -4.89 -1.20
CA ASP A 136 7.70 -3.76 -1.93
C ASP A 136 6.82 -2.50 -1.95
N ASN A 137 5.57 -2.58 -2.43
CA ASN A 137 4.65 -1.45 -2.46
C ASN A 137 4.19 -1.02 -1.07
N ALA A 138 3.89 -1.98 -0.19
CA ALA A 138 3.43 -1.71 1.17
C ALA A 138 4.51 -1.00 2.00
N ALA A 139 5.75 -1.48 1.96
CA ALA A 139 6.90 -0.88 2.62
C ALA A 139 7.20 0.52 2.08
N ALA A 140 7.13 0.72 0.76
CA ALA A 140 7.34 2.03 0.17
C ALA A 140 6.28 3.03 0.64
N SER A 141 5.01 2.64 0.64
CA SER A 141 3.92 3.49 1.13
C SER A 141 3.96 3.74 2.64
N LEU A 142 4.48 2.80 3.43
CA LEU A 142 4.58 2.90 4.89
C LEU A 142 5.78 3.75 5.35
N PHE A 143 6.97 3.49 4.79
CA PHE A 143 8.22 4.11 5.25
C PHE A 143 8.63 5.34 4.44
N GLY A 144 8.10 5.49 3.22
CA GLY A 144 8.53 6.51 2.27
C GLY A 144 9.93 6.26 1.71
N GLY A 145 10.35 7.08 0.75
CA GLY A 145 11.68 6.94 0.12
C GLY A 145 11.81 5.68 -0.74
N LEU A 146 13.05 5.22 -0.92
CA LEU A 146 13.38 3.95 -1.58
C LEU A 146 13.41 2.86 -0.51
N VAL A 147 12.87 1.69 -0.78
CA VAL A 147 12.87 0.55 0.14
C VAL A 147 13.39 -0.72 -0.54
N LEU A 148 14.11 -1.52 0.22
CA LEU A 148 14.47 -2.90 -0.09
C LEU A 148 13.64 -3.79 0.83
N ALA A 149 12.71 -4.56 0.27
CA ALA A 149 11.83 -5.44 1.00
C ALA A 149 12.14 -6.90 0.68
N TRP A 150 11.98 -7.79 1.67
CA TRP A 150 12.11 -9.23 1.49
C TRP A 150 11.21 -9.98 2.45
N CYS A 151 11.05 -11.29 2.22
CA CYS A 151 10.35 -12.20 3.12
C CYS A 151 11.31 -13.29 3.56
N ASP A 152 11.47 -13.49 4.87
CA ASP A 152 12.26 -14.56 5.46
C ASP A 152 11.40 -15.33 6.46
N GLY A 153 11.32 -16.66 6.31
CA GLY A 153 10.49 -17.49 7.20
C GLY A 153 8.98 -17.14 7.24
N GLY A 154 8.46 -16.37 6.26
CA GLY A 154 7.08 -15.87 6.27
C GLY A 154 6.90 -14.50 6.94
N GLU A 155 7.98 -13.90 7.44
CA GLU A 155 8.01 -12.55 7.99
C GLU A 155 8.50 -11.56 6.94
N PHE A 156 7.82 -10.42 6.81
CA PHE A 156 8.25 -9.37 5.90
C PHE A 156 9.22 -8.42 6.60
N HIS A 157 10.23 -8.00 5.87
CA HIS A 157 11.21 -7.02 6.30
C HIS A 157 11.37 -5.95 5.24
N ALA A 158 11.78 -4.76 5.67
CA ALA A 158 12.15 -3.71 4.75
C ALA A 158 13.24 -2.80 5.34
N GLU A 159 14.16 -2.37 4.49
CA GLU A 159 15.17 -1.37 4.82
C GLU A 159 14.90 -0.13 3.97
N ARG A 160 14.82 1.04 4.62
CA ARG A 160 14.60 2.32 3.93
C ARG A 160 15.92 2.98 3.57
N LEU A 161 16.06 3.32 2.30
CA LEU A 161 17.17 4.06 1.74
C LEU A 161 16.73 5.48 1.35
N THR A 162 17.68 6.41 1.43
CA THR A 162 17.49 7.79 0.94
C THR A 162 18.05 7.88 -0.48
N PRO A 163 17.22 8.02 -1.52
CA PRO A 163 17.72 8.21 -2.89
C PRO A 163 18.44 9.56 -3.01
N HIS A 164 19.37 9.66 -3.96
CA HIS A 164 20.07 10.91 -4.21
C HIS A 164 19.09 12.04 -4.56
N ALA A 165 19.30 13.23 -3.99
CA ALA A 165 18.37 14.35 -4.07
C ALA A 165 18.17 14.93 -5.49
N SER A 166 18.94 14.51 -6.49
CA SER A 166 18.72 14.87 -7.91
C SER A 166 17.80 13.91 -8.66
N ILE A 167 17.50 12.73 -8.09
CA ILE A 167 16.64 11.73 -8.73
C ILE A 167 15.19 12.25 -8.71
N ARG A 168 14.56 12.30 -9.87
CA ARG A 168 13.16 12.72 -10.05
C ARG A 168 12.42 11.67 -10.87
N PRO A 169 11.53 10.88 -10.26
CA PRO A 169 10.70 9.94 -10.99
C PRO A 169 9.76 10.69 -11.94
N VAL A 170 9.63 10.19 -13.17
CA VAL A 170 8.60 10.61 -14.13
C VAL A 170 7.80 9.37 -14.50
N VAL A 171 6.49 9.42 -14.30
CA VAL A 171 5.59 8.28 -14.54
C VAL A 171 4.76 8.56 -15.79
N ALA A 172 4.84 7.65 -16.77
CA ALA A 172 3.93 7.61 -17.90
C ALA A 172 2.74 6.70 -17.56
N VAL A 173 1.58 7.30 -17.27
CA VAL A 173 0.37 6.56 -16.86
C VAL A 173 -0.52 6.33 -18.09
N PRO A 174 -0.71 5.09 -18.56
CA PRO A 174 -1.59 4.82 -19.69
C PRO A 174 -3.07 4.98 -19.30
N SER A 175 -3.96 5.17 -20.27
CA SER A 175 -5.41 5.19 -20.03
C SER A 175 -6.01 3.80 -19.75
N VAL A 176 -5.29 2.71 -20.07
CA VAL A 176 -5.77 1.32 -19.97
C VAL A 176 -5.48 0.71 -18.60
N ARG A 177 -6.46 0.00 -18.01
CA ARG A 177 -6.32 -0.75 -16.75
C ARG A 177 -5.58 -2.07 -16.99
N SER A 178 -4.59 -2.37 -16.16
CA SER A 178 -3.88 -3.66 -16.14
C SER A 178 -3.98 -4.28 -14.76
N ALA A 179 -4.58 -5.47 -14.68
CA ALA A 179 -4.75 -6.19 -13.42
C ALA A 179 -3.49 -6.98 -13.07
N THR A 180 -2.93 -6.75 -11.88
CA THR A 180 -1.69 -7.38 -11.39
C THR A 180 -1.74 -8.90 -11.40
N ALA A 181 -2.92 -9.49 -11.09
CA ALA A 181 -3.13 -10.93 -11.09
C ALA A 181 -2.96 -11.54 -12.50
N THR A 182 -3.40 -10.85 -13.55
CA THR A 182 -3.27 -11.31 -14.93
C THR A 182 -1.82 -11.27 -15.38
N THR A 183 -1.06 -10.23 -15.00
CA THR A 183 0.35 -10.09 -15.40
C THR A 183 1.28 -11.07 -14.68
N ARG A 184 1.01 -11.41 -13.41
CA ARG A 184 1.82 -12.39 -12.67
C ARG A 184 1.68 -13.81 -13.25
N GLY A 185 0.49 -14.18 -13.73
CA GLY A 185 0.26 -15.47 -14.37
C GLY A 185 1.03 -15.70 -15.69
N LEU A 186 1.64 -14.66 -16.25
CA LEU A 186 2.47 -14.74 -17.46
C LEU A 186 3.95 -15.02 -17.17
N LEU A 187 4.37 -14.96 -15.89
CA LEU A 187 5.76 -15.19 -15.52
C LEU A 187 6.12 -16.68 -15.65
N PRO A 188 7.29 -17.00 -16.24
CA PRO A 188 7.72 -18.38 -16.33
C PRO A 188 8.07 -18.95 -14.95
N ALA A 189 7.83 -20.25 -14.75
CA ALA A 189 8.17 -20.92 -13.50
C ALA A 189 9.70 -21.06 -13.29
N THR A 190 10.48 -21.00 -14.37
CA THR A 190 11.94 -21.08 -14.34
C THR A 190 12.55 -20.06 -15.29
N VAL A 191 13.74 -19.57 -14.93
CA VAL A 191 14.54 -18.67 -15.77
C VAL A 191 15.94 -19.26 -15.96
N PRO A 192 16.62 -18.99 -17.09
CA PRO A 192 18.02 -19.37 -17.27
C PRO A 192 18.90 -18.77 -16.17
N HIS A 193 19.88 -19.54 -15.69
CA HIS A 193 20.83 -19.08 -14.67
C HIS A 193 21.54 -17.77 -15.08
N ALA A 194 21.87 -17.62 -16.37
CA ALA A 194 22.52 -16.42 -16.87
C ALA A 194 21.66 -15.16 -16.67
N ASP A 195 20.35 -15.27 -16.87
CA ASP A 195 19.41 -14.15 -16.69
C ASP A 195 19.21 -13.84 -15.21
N ALA A 196 19.10 -14.87 -14.37
CA ALA A 196 19.03 -14.71 -12.91
C ALA A 196 20.29 -13.99 -12.36
N ALA A 197 21.48 -14.44 -12.77
CA ALA A 197 22.74 -13.84 -12.39
C ALA A 197 22.87 -12.39 -12.91
N HIS A 198 22.39 -12.12 -14.13
CA HIS A 198 22.37 -10.77 -14.69
C HIS A 198 21.50 -9.83 -13.85
N SER A 199 20.25 -10.23 -13.56
CA SER A 199 19.33 -9.42 -12.75
C SER A 199 19.86 -9.17 -11.34
N ALA A 200 20.39 -10.21 -10.67
CA ALA A 200 21.00 -10.07 -9.35
C ALA A 200 22.17 -9.08 -9.35
N GLY A 201 23.05 -9.16 -10.36
CA GLY A 201 24.16 -8.23 -10.52
C GLY A 201 23.72 -6.78 -10.78
N ARG A 202 22.59 -6.56 -11.46
CA ARG A 202 22.03 -5.22 -11.71
C ARG A 202 21.29 -4.63 -10.52
N ALA A 203 20.71 -5.47 -9.66
CA ALA A 203 20.00 -5.03 -8.46
C ALA A 203 20.95 -4.42 -7.40
N ALA A 204 22.24 -4.77 -7.41
CA ALA A 204 23.22 -4.30 -6.43
C ALA A 204 24.00 -3.02 -6.83
N LEU A 205 23.66 -2.39 -7.96
CA LEU A 205 24.31 -1.18 -8.49
C LEU A 205 23.57 0.10 -8.08
#